data_AF-A0A1Q2Z0G2-F1
#
_entry.id   AF-A0A1Q2Z0G2-F1
#
_cell.length_a   1.000
_cell.length_b   1.000
_cell.length_c   1.000
_cell.angle_alpha   90.00
_cell.angle_beta   90.00
_cell.angle_gamma   90.00
#
_symmetry.space_group_name_H-M   'P 1'
#
loop_
_entity.id
_entity.type
_entity.pdbx_description
1 polymer ?
#
loop_
_entity_poly.entity_id
_entity_poly.type
_entity_poly.pdbx_seq_one_letter_code
_entity_poly.pdbx_strand_id
1 'polypeptide(L)'
;MAQNPNHNFTENSLPIAIGNLFKMNNYEVEYDVHVHGAQVDIVARSKGDPFSLPVYIEATIEYVSTEKYGKDTTKFLLISKKQPGSTLLCISSSGFTASVKERAIESGVQALSYDDLFARFEKFSPYIELIKTRDSTTKLIETYEEPFFNDSKGKDVATKWLGYWKGYAPEEAKWLIILGEYGTGKTSLTRVLQHRWLSDYHGDPSQPIPIRIELRNFSRQFDAYGLLHHFLDANKLSHVSIDFMLHLIRTGRVILLLDGYDEMAQFMNSRERRACLAALAELAKDGAKGILTSRPNYFSESEELNVFEALYRNLEQQRYYLSKKDSEFIESERIVDALVERYVLNRYERNLQDLTPEQTESLVKRSLAKNPTGQRIVLSILNRVFREEALGTRQALSGKPVIVSYLLELVEEIQKAQDADTSANTITEWDIYKLISRP
;
A
#
# COMPACT_ATOMS: atom_id res chain seq x y z
N MET A 1 -1.48 -13.18 22.79
CA MET A 1 -2.33 -14.30 22.32
C MET A 1 -3.70 -13.73 21.98
N ALA A 2 -3.84 -13.16 20.79
CA ALA A 2 -5.14 -12.74 20.28
C ALA A 2 -5.83 -13.99 19.71
N GLN A 3 -7.04 -14.28 20.19
CA GLN A 3 -7.89 -15.30 19.58
C GLN A 3 -8.26 -14.81 18.18
N ASN A 4 -7.70 -15.43 17.15
CA ASN A 4 -8.14 -15.22 15.78
C ASN A 4 -9.58 -15.76 15.62
N PRO A 5 -10.38 -15.18 14.71
CA PRO A 5 -11.78 -15.57 14.56
C PRO A 5 -11.87 -17.06 14.23
N ASN A 6 -12.70 -17.80 14.97
CA ASN A 6 -13.03 -19.20 14.68
C ASN A 6 -13.42 -19.33 13.20
N HIS A 7 -12.49 -19.77 12.36
CA HIS A 7 -12.79 -20.08 10.98
C HIS A 7 -13.64 -21.35 10.97
N ASN A 8 -14.95 -21.22 10.75
CA ASN A 8 -15.86 -22.35 10.56
C ASN A 8 -15.59 -23.01 9.20
N PHE A 9 -14.55 -23.83 9.13
CA PHE A 9 -14.22 -24.58 7.94
C PHE A 9 -15.09 -25.84 7.80
N THR A 10 -15.42 -26.15 6.56
CA THR A 10 -16.03 -27.42 6.09
C THR A 10 -14.97 -28.26 5.39
N GLU A 11 -15.25 -29.55 5.15
CA GLU A 11 -14.36 -30.45 4.40
C GLU A 11 -14.01 -29.91 3.01
N ASN A 12 -14.92 -29.18 2.36
CA ASN A 12 -14.66 -28.58 1.05
C ASN A 12 -13.92 -27.23 1.15
N SER A 13 -14.16 -26.44 2.19
CA SER A 13 -13.59 -25.08 2.28
C SER A 13 -12.18 -25.05 2.87
N LEU A 14 -11.81 -26.00 3.73
CA LEU A 14 -10.47 -26.03 4.33
C LEU A 14 -9.37 -26.26 3.28
N PRO A 15 -9.46 -27.25 2.37
CA PRO A 15 -8.45 -27.44 1.34
C PRO A 15 -8.32 -26.22 0.43
N ILE A 16 -9.45 -25.58 0.08
CA ILE A 16 -9.47 -24.35 -0.72
C ILE A 16 -8.73 -23.22 0.01
N ALA A 17 -9.00 -23.03 1.31
CA ALA A 17 -8.34 -22.00 2.12
C ALA A 17 -6.82 -22.22 2.21
N ILE A 18 -6.39 -23.46 2.47
CA ILE A 18 -4.97 -23.83 2.48
C ILE A 18 -4.34 -23.57 1.12
N GLY A 19 -4.97 -24.06 0.04
CA GLY A 19 -4.46 -23.85 -1.32
C GLY A 19 -4.39 -22.37 -1.70
N ASN A 20 -5.34 -21.56 -1.26
CA ASN A 20 -5.29 -20.10 -1.45
C ASN A 20 -4.09 -19.48 -0.72
N LEU A 21 -3.79 -19.92 0.50
CA LEU A 21 -2.63 -19.44 1.25
C LEU A 21 -1.31 -19.77 0.53
N PHE A 22 -1.17 -20.98 -0.02
CA PHE A 22 -0.02 -21.36 -0.84
C PHE A 22 0.05 -20.54 -2.15
N LYS A 23 -1.07 -20.39 -2.88
CA LYS A 23 -1.16 -19.56 -4.08
C LYS A 23 -0.73 -18.11 -3.82
N MET A 24 -1.17 -17.55 -2.69
CA MET A 24 -0.80 -16.21 -2.24
C MET A 24 0.70 -16.07 -1.92
N ASN A 25 1.40 -17.18 -1.70
CA ASN A 25 2.82 -17.23 -1.37
C ASN A 25 3.68 -17.80 -2.51
N ASN A 26 3.25 -17.59 -3.76
CA ASN A 26 3.96 -17.96 -4.98
C ASN A 26 4.11 -19.47 -5.23
N TYR A 27 3.10 -20.25 -4.84
CA TYR A 27 3.01 -21.65 -5.23
C TYR A 27 1.97 -21.86 -6.33
N GLU A 28 2.27 -22.79 -7.24
CA GLU A 28 1.27 -23.48 -8.04
C GLU A 28 0.61 -24.56 -7.18
N VAL A 29 -0.71 -24.70 -7.27
CA VAL A 29 -1.47 -25.59 -6.40
C VAL A 29 -2.44 -26.42 -7.23
N GLU A 30 -2.33 -27.73 -7.07
CA GLU A 30 -3.21 -28.75 -7.63
C GLU A 30 -3.97 -29.44 -6.49
N TYR A 31 -5.22 -29.85 -6.76
CA TYR A 31 -6.09 -30.52 -5.79
C TYR A 31 -6.37 -31.95 -6.22
N ASP A 32 -6.66 -32.84 -5.26
CA ASP A 32 -7.05 -34.24 -5.48
C ASP A 32 -6.07 -35.03 -6.36
N VAL A 33 -4.78 -34.86 -6.11
CA VAL A 33 -3.71 -35.37 -6.98
C VAL A 33 -3.37 -36.82 -6.61
N HIS A 34 -3.39 -37.69 -7.61
CA HIS A 34 -2.89 -39.06 -7.48
C HIS A 34 -1.38 -39.10 -7.73
N VAL A 35 -0.60 -39.38 -6.69
CA VAL A 35 0.85 -39.40 -6.74
C VAL A 35 1.39 -40.65 -6.06
N HIS A 36 2.22 -41.41 -6.78
CA HIS A 36 2.91 -42.60 -6.27
C HIS A 36 1.99 -43.65 -5.60
N GLY A 37 0.73 -43.76 -6.03
CA GLY A 37 -0.24 -44.72 -5.50
C GLY A 37 -1.02 -44.23 -4.27
N ALA A 38 -0.86 -42.96 -3.88
CA ALA A 38 -1.67 -42.27 -2.89
C ALA A 38 -2.46 -41.13 -3.54
N GLN A 39 -3.64 -40.85 -3.01
CA GLN A 39 -4.40 -39.63 -3.32
C GLN A 39 -4.14 -38.62 -2.21
N VAL A 40 -3.64 -37.44 -2.59
CA VAL A 40 -3.32 -36.32 -1.68
C VAL A 40 -4.23 -35.15 -1.99
N ASP A 41 -4.76 -34.51 -0.95
CA ASP A 41 -5.74 -33.42 -1.10
C ASP A 41 -5.16 -32.23 -1.87
N ILE A 42 -3.90 -31.85 -1.57
CA ILE A 42 -3.25 -30.70 -2.20
C ILE A 42 -1.77 -31.00 -2.47
N VAL A 43 -1.30 -30.61 -3.66
CA VAL A 43 0.12 -30.55 -4.00
C VAL A 43 0.47 -29.11 -4.37
N ALA A 44 1.44 -28.53 -3.66
CA ALA A 44 1.93 -27.18 -3.92
C ALA A 44 3.38 -27.20 -4.43
N ARG A 45 3.66 -26.50 -5.53
CA ARG A 45 5.01 -26.39 -6.13
C ARG A 45 5.43 -24.92 -6.17
N SER A 46 6.64 -24.59 -5.72
CA SER A 46 7.11 -23.20 -5.78
C SER A 46 7.23 -22.76 -7.22
N LYS A 47 6.68 -21.59 -7.56
CA LYS A 47 6.92 -20.95 -8.86
C LYS A 47 8.23 -20.16 -8.88
N GLY A 48 8.78 -19.82 -7.71
CA GLY A 48 10.01 -19.04 -7.57
C GLY A 48 11.29 -19.87 -7.55
N ASP A 49 11.19 -21.18 -7.33
CA ASP A 49 12.33 -22.09 -7.28
C ASP A 49 12.01 -23.39 -8.06
N PRO A 50 12.48 -23.52 -9.31
CA PRO A 50 12.25 -24.70 -10.15
C PRO A 50 12.83 -26.00 -9.60
N PHE A 51 13.78 -25.93 -8.65
CA PHE A 51 14.42 -27.10 -8.05
C PHE A 51 13.82 -27.46 -6.69
N SER A 52 12.92 -26.63 -6.16
CA SER A 52 12.23 -26.94 -4.92
C SER A 52 11.35 -28.18 -5.08
N LEU A 53 11.40 -29.05 -4.08
CA LEU A 53 10.54 -30.23 -4.05
C LEU A 53 9.10 -29.83 -3.71
N PRO A 54 8.10 -30.57 -4.22
CA PRO A 54 6.70 -30.28 -3.91
C PRO A 54 6.38 -30.39 -2.42
N VAL A 55 5.37 -29.64 -2.00
CA VAL A 55 4.73 -29.75 -0.69
C VAL A 55 3.45 -30.57 -0.87
N TYR A 56 3.34 -31.67 -0.12
CA TYR A 56 2.18 -32.56 -0.11
C TYR A 56 1.37 -32.31 1.15
N ILE A 57 0.07 -32.08 1.00
CA ILE A 57 -0.76 -31.59 2.10
C ILE A 57 -2.05 -32.42 2.19
N GLU A 58 -2.33 -32.88 3.41
CA GLU A 58 -3.61 -33.48 3.81
C GLU A 58 -4.34 -32.49 4.72
N ALA A 59 -5.63 -32.29 4.50
CA ALA A 59 -6.44 -31.29 5.18
C ALA A 59 -7.65 -31.95 5.85
N THR A 60 -7.87 -31.65 7.14
CA THR A 60 -8.98 -32.22 7.91
C THR A 60 -9.61 -31.19 8.83
N ILE A 61 -10.94 -31.20 8.95
CA ILE A 61 -11.63 -30.34 9.93
C ILE A 61 -11.64 -30.93 11.34
N GLU A 62 -11.36 -32.23 11.46
CA GLU A 62 -11.42 -32.97 12.72
C GLU A 62 -10.20 -32.76 13.62
N TYR A 63 -10.42 -32.91 14.93
CA TYR A 63 -9.35 -33.00 15.90
C TYR A 63 -8.62 -34.35 15.76
N VAL A 64 -7.34 -34.32 15.39
CA VAL A 64 -6.65 -35.51 14.89
C VAL A 64 -6.13 -36.38 16.04
N SER A 65 -6.67 -37.60 16.12
CA SER A 65 -6.21 -38.69 16.98
C SER A 65 -5.11 -39.51 16.32
N THR A 66 -4.45 -40.37 17.09
CA THR A 66 -3.41 -41.29 16.58
C THR A 66 -3.94 -42.28 15.54
N GLU A 67 -5.20 -42.71 15.65
CA GLU A 67 -5.83 -43.61 14.68
C GLU A 67 -6.03 -42.92 13.33
N LYS A 68 -6.59 -41.71 13.34
CA LYS A 68 -6.78 -40.92 12.11
C LYS A 68 -5.45 -40.58 11.47
N TYR A 69 -4.51 -40.07 12.25
CA TYR A 69 -3.15 -39.75 11.79
C TYR A 69 -2.48 -40.95 11.11
N GLY A 70 -2.66 -42.16 11.65
CA GLY A 70 -2.13 -43.38 11.06
C GLY A 70 -2.60 -43.61 9.62
N LYS A 71 -3.87 -43.33 9.31
CA LYS A 71 -4.41 -43.44 7.94
C LYS A 71 -3.74 -42.43 7.02
N ASP A 72 -3.67 -41.17 7.42
CA ASP A 72 -3.10 -40.09 6.60
C ASP A 72 -1.59 -40.30 6.38
N THR A 73 -0.87 -40.76 7.40
CA THR A 73 0.59 -41.02 7.33
C THR A 73 0.94 -42.12 6.33
N THR A 74 0.06 -43.10 6.09
CA THR A 74 0.33 -44.15 5.09
C THR A 74 0.41 -43.58 3.67
N LYS A 75 -0.35 -42.51 3.37
CA LYS A 75 -0.25 -41.78 2.10
C LYS A 75 1.14 -41.15 1.95
N PHE A 76 1.62 -40.51 3.01
CA PHE A 76 2.92 -39.84 3.04
C PHE A 76 4.13 -40.79 2.98
N LEU A 77 4.00 -42.03 3.49
CA LEU A 77 5.10 -43.00 3.51
C LEU A 77 5.62 -43.35 2.11
N LEU A 78 4.74 -43.48 1.12
CA LEU A 78 5.15 -43.78 -0.25
C LEU A 78 5.80 -42.57 -0.91
N ILE A 79 5.25 -41.39 -0.67
CA ILE A 79 5.75 -40.12 -1.19
C ILE A 79 7.16 -39.86 -0.65
N SER A 80 7.39 -39.98 0.65
CA SER A 80 8.70 -39.75 1.27
C SER A 80 9.79 -40.69 0.75
N LYS A 81 9.44 -41.94 0.40
CA LYS A 81 10.37 -42.90 -0.22
C LYS A 81 10.66 -42.59 -1.68
N LYS A 82 9.67 -42.13 -2.45
CA LYS A 82 9.81 -41.88 -3.90
C LYS A 82 10.36 -40.49 -4.21
N GLN A 83 10.11 -39.52 -3.35
CA GLN A 83 10.63 -38.15 -3.43
C GLN A 83 11.18 -37.71 -2.07
N PRO A 84 12.35 -38.24 -1.66
CA PRO A 84 12.99 -37.86 -0.40
C PRO A 84 13.24 -36.35 -0.35
N GLY A 85 12.97 -35.73 0.80
CA GLY A 85 13.15 -34.29 1.03
C GLY A 85 11.93 -33.42 0.70
N SER A 86 10.86 -33.99 0.14
CA SER A 86 9.58 -33.28 -0.03
C SER A 86 8.99 -32.89 1.32
N THR A 87 8.32 -31.74 1.39
CA THR A 87 7.64 -31.31 2.62
C THR A 87 6.27 -31.98 2.72
N LEU A 88 5.98 -32.60 3.87
CA LEU A 88 4.73 -33.32 4.13
C LEU A 88 3.98 -32.60 5.24
N LEU A 89 2.78 -32.11 4.96
CA LEU A 89 1.97 -31.35 5.89
C LEU A 89 0.65 -32.07 6.18
N CYS A 90 0.32 -32.25 7.45
CA CYS A 90 -1.02 -32.62 7.88
C CYS A 90 -1.64 -31.41 8.58
N ILE A 91 -2.74 -30.91 8.05
CA ILE A 91 -3.35 -29.66 8.49
C ILE A 91 -4.73 -29.90 9.07
N SER A 92 -4.94 -29.46 10.31
CA SER A 92 -6.24 -29.55 10.98
C SER A 92 -6.81 -28.19 11.35
N SER A 93 -8.10 -27.95 11.11
CA SER A 93 -8.76 -26.75 11.67
C SER A 93 -9.10 -26.87 13.15
N SER A 94 -9.13 -28.09 13.69
CA SER A 94 -9.45 -28.35 15.10
C SER A 94 -8.21 -28.66 15.95
N GLY A 95 -7.09 -29.05 15.32
CA GLY A 95 -5.82 -29.33 15.99
C GLY A 95 -5.52 -30.82 16.18
N PHE A 96 -4.56 -31.11 17.05
CA PHE A 96 -3.92 -32.42 17.19
C PHE A 96 -3.70 -32.79 18.65
N THR A 97 -3.82 -34.09 18.97
CA THR A 97 -3.32 -34.62 20.24
C THR A 97 -1.80 -34.48 20.37
N ALA A 98 -1.29 -34.40 21.61
CA ALA A 98 0.15 -34.34 21.88
C ALA A 98 0.91 -35.54 21.27
N SER A 99 0.37 -36.75 21.40
CA SER A 99 0.96 -37.95 20.83
C SER A 99 1.02 -37.95 19.30
N VAL A 100 0.08 -37.28 18.62
CA VAL A 100 0.16 -37.11 17.16
C VAL A 100 1.27 -36.14 16.79
N LYS A 101 1.45 -35.04 17.53
CA LYS A 101 2.57 -34.11 17.29
C LYS A 101 3.93 -34.79 17.41
N GLU A 102 4.12 -35.63 18.43
CA GLU A 102 5.34 -36.43 18.61
C GLU A 102 5.57 -37.41 17.45
N ARG A 103 4.53 -38.17 17.06
CA ARG A 103 4.61 -39.11 15.93
C ARG A 103 4.88 -38.41 14.61
N ALA A 104 4.30 -37.23 14.40
CA ALA A 104 4.47 -36.45 13.19
C ALA A 104 5.94 -36.09 12.98
N ILE A 105 6.60 -35.57 14.03
CA ILE A 105 8.03 -35.26 14.03
C ILE A 105 8.87 -36.49 13.64
N GLU A 106 8.66 -37.63 14.31
CA GLU A 106 9.42 -38.87 14.05
C GLU A 106 9.19 -39.44 12.64
N SER A 107 8.00 -39.23 12.07
CA SER A 107 7.66 -39.68 10.71
C SER A 107 8.02 -38.67 9.60
N GLY A 108 8.60 -37.52 9.96
CA GLY A 108 8.95 -36.47 8.99
C GLY A 108 7.76 -35.69 8.42
N VAL A 109 6.61 -35.72 9.10
CA VAL A 109 5.40 -34.98 8.73
C VAL A 109 5.22 -33.80 9.68
N GLN A 110 4.82 -32.64 9.16
CA GLN A 110 4.53 -31.48 9.99
C GLN A 110 3.03 -31.40 10.25
N ALA A 111 2.62 -31.63 11.50
CA ALA A 111 1.24 -31.49 11.95
C ALA A 111 0.98 -30.05 12.42
N LEU A 112 0.18 -29.29 11.66
CA LEU A 112 -0.06 -27.87 11.87
C LEU A 112 -1.55 -27.57 11.95
N SER A 113 -1.96 -26.71 12.88
CA SER A 113 -3.30 -26.12 12.73
C SER A 113 -3.34 -25.19 11.50
N TYR A 114 -4.54 -24.87 11.01
CA TYR A 114 -4.67 -23.84 9.97
C TYR A 114 -4.03 -22.51 10.42
N ASP A 115 -4.19 -22.14 11.70
CA ASP A 115 -3.59 -20.93 12.26
C ASP A 115 -2.05 -21.02 12.32
N ASP A 116 -1.49 -22.19 12.64
CA ASP A 116 -0.03 -22.40 12.59
C ASP A 116 0.50 -22.27 11.16
N LEU A 117 -0.22 -22.80 10.16
CA LEU A 117 0.14 -22.63 8.76
C LEU A 117 0.04 -21.16 8.36
N PHE A 118 -1.06 -20.50 8.73
CA PHE A 118 -1.29 -19.10 8.47
C PHE A 118 -0.14 -18.23 9.02
N ALA A 119 0.22 -18.43 10.29
CA ALA A 119 1.31 -17.71 10.94
C ALA A 119 2.67 -17.91 10.26
N ARG A 120 2.91 -19.04 9.58
CA ARG A 120 4.16 -19.26 8.82
C ARG A 120 4.22 -18.46 7.53
N PHE A 121 3.07 -18.18 6.93
CA PHE A 121 2.95 -17.36 5.73
C PHE A 121 2.74 -15.88 6.04
N GLU A 122 2.28 -15.56 7.24
CA GLU A 122 2.14 -14.21 7.74
C GLU A 122 3.53 -13.61 7.99
N LYS A 123 4.03 -12.84 7.02
CA LYS A 123 5.35 -12.18 7.10
C LYS A 123 5.28 -10.71 7.52
N PHE A 124 4.08 -10.17 7.76
CA PHE A 124 3.83 -8.74 7.88
C PHE A 124 3.34 -8.29 9.27
N SER A 125 3.16 -9.19 10.25
CA SER A 125 2.76 -8.82 11.62
C SER A 125 3.62 -7.70 12.21
N PRO A 126 4.97 -7.75 12.12
CA PRO A 126 5.81 -6.67 12.65
C PRO A 126 5.49 -5.31 12.05
N TYR A 127 5.13 -5.28 10.77
CA TYR A 127 4.73 -4.07 10.06
C TYR A 127 3.33 -3.60 10.47
N ILE A 128 2.35 -4.51 10.61
CA ILE A 128 1.00 -4.17 11.08
C ILE A 128 1.06 -3.53 12.47
N GLU A 129 1.79 -4.17 13.40
CA GLU A 129 1.96 -3.68 14.77
C GLU A 129 2.66 -2.32 14.79
N LEU A 130 3.71 -2.15 13.98
CA LEU A 130 4.44 -0.88 13.88
C LEU A 130 3.52 0.26 13.44
N ILE A 131 2.63 0.04 12.46
CA ILE A 131 1.73 1.09 11.97
C ILE A 131 0.59 1.37 12.96
N LYS A 132 -0.02 0.33 13.55
CA LYS A 132 -1.13 0.48 14.51
C LYS A 132 -0.71 1.19 15.81
N THR A 133 0.55 1.05 16.22
CA THR A 133 1.05 1.63 17.48
C THR A 133 1.65 3.04 17.33
N ARG A 134 1.74 3.59 16.11
CA ARG A 134 2.23 4.96 15.89
C ARG A 134 1.19 5.99 16.33
N ASP A 135 1.49 6.70 17.41
CA ASP A 135 0.64 7.74 18.01
C ASP A 135 0.15 8.81 17.01
N SER A 136 1.04 9.25 16.10
CA SER A 136 0.69 10.22 15.05
C SER A 136 -0.37 9.74 14.07
N THR A 137 -0.49 8.42 13.89
CA THR A 137 -1.51 7.81 13.03
C THR A 137 -2.86 7.83 13.75
N THR A 138 -2.92 7.44 15.02
CA THR A 138 -4.15 7.42 15.82
C THR A 138 -4.80 8.80 15.88
N LYS A 139 -4.04 9.85 16.20
CA LYS A 139 -4.53 11.23 16.23
C LYS A 139 -5.08 11.68 14.86
N LEU A 140 -4.40 11.30 13.77
CA LEU A 140 -4.85 11.59 12.43
C LEU A 140 -6.18 10.90 12.13
N ILE A 141 -6.31 9.60 12.42
CA ILE A 141 -7.56 8.84 12.16
C ILE A 141 -8.76 9.43 12.91
N GLU A 142 -8.59 9.82 14.17
CA GLU A 142 -9.66 10.39 15.00
C GLU A 142 -10.17 11.74 14.49
N THR A 143 -9.29 12.54 13.90
CA THR A 143 -9.59 13.91 13.48
C THR A 143 -9.87 14.02 11.99
N TYR A 144 -9.48 13.01 11.18
CA TYR A 144 -9.53 13.04 9.73
C TYR A 144 -10.90 13.46 9.19
N GLU A 145 -10.86 14.31 8.16
CA GLU A 145 -12.04 14.75 7.42
C GLU A 145 -11.95 14.19 6.00
N GLU A 146 -13.06 13.66 5.49
CA GLU A 146 -13.06 12.90 4.24
C GLU A 146 -13.01 13.82 3.02
N PRO A 147 -11.90 13.92 2.27
CA PRO A 147 -11.81 14.82 1.14
C PRO A 147 -12.62 14.29 -0.05
N PHE A 148 -12.84 15.15 -1.04
CA PHE A 148 -13.51 14.79 -2.28
C PHE A 148 -12.52 14.73 -3.44
N PHE A 149 -12.76 13.79 -4.34
CA PHE A 149 -12.32 13.95 -5.72
C PHE A 149 -13.33 14.80 -6.47
N ASN A 150 -12.84 15.69 -7.34
CA ASN A 150 -13.67 16.44 -8.27
C ASN A 150 -12.87 16.72 -9.54
N ASP A 151 -13.27 16.05 -10.61
CA ASP A 151 -12.65 16.10 -11.93
C ASP A 151 -13.70 15.75 -13.00
N SER A 152 -13.27 15.62 -14.26
CA SER A 152 -14.13 15.26 -15.38
C SER A 152 -14.82 13.89 -15.23
N LYS A 153 -14.35 13.01 -14.33
CA LYS A 153 -14.94 11.71 -14.03
C LYS A 153 -16.02 11.79 -12.94
N GLY A 154 -16.19 12.95 -12.31
CA GLY A 154 -17.24 13.23 -11.33
C GLY A 154 -16.73 13.60 -9.94
N LYS A 155 -17.68 13.82 -9.04
CA LYS A 155 -17.44 14.18 -7.65
C LYS A 155 -17.70 12.99 -6.73
N ASP A 156 -16.67 12.52 -6.05
CA ASP A 156 -16.74 11.36 -5.16
C ASP A 156 -16.08 11.64 -3.80
N VAL A 157 -16.57 11.02 -2.73
CA VAL A 157 -15.82 10.95 -1.48
C VAL A 157 -14.57 10.10 -1.72
N ALA A 158 -13.39 10.68 -1.53
CA ALA A 158 -12.14 10.10 -2.01
C ALA A 158 -11.86 8.71 -1.42
N THR A 159 -11.95 8.55 -0.10
CA THR A 159 -11.68 7.25 0.54
C THR A 159 -12.69 6.18 0.18
N LYS A 160 -13.97 6.54 0.03
CA LYS A 160 -15.02 5.61 -0.40
C LYS A 160 -14.75 5.13 -1.81
N TRP A 161 -14.46 6.05 -2.73
CA TRP A 161 -14.10 5.71 -4.10
C TRP A 161 -12.84 4.84 -4.15
N LEU A 162 -11.81 5.16 -3.37
CA LEU A 162 -10.58 4.37 -3.29
C LEU A 162 -10.82 2.97 -2.71
N GLY A 163 -11.82 2.80 -1.83
CA GLY A 163 -12.27 1.49 -1.36
C GLY A 163 -12.84 0.62 -2.48
N TYR A 164 -13.68 1.21 -3.36
CA TYR A 164 -14.17 0.50 -4.56
C TYR A 164 -13.03 0.22 -5.54
N TRP A 165 -12.18 1.21 -5.81
CA TRP A 165 -10.99 1.04 -6.63
C TRP A 165 -10.09 -0.08 -6.11
N LYS A 166 -9.85 -0.18 -4.79
CA LYS A 166 -9.07 -1.24 -4.15
C LYS A 166 -9.57 -2.64 -4.54
N GLY A 167 -10.89 -2.85 -4.59
CA GLY A 167 -11.47 -4.16 -4.92
C GLY A 167 -11.68 -4.42 -6.42
N TYR A 168 -12.02 -3.38 -7.19
CA TYR A 168 -12.65 -3.54 -8.51
C TYR A 168 -11.99 -2.72 -9.63
N ALA A 169 -10.81 -2.15 -9.41
CA ALA A 169 -10.12 -1.39 -10.45
C ALA A 169 -9.91 -2.24 -11.73
N PRO A 170 -10.31 -1.75 -12.91
CA PRO A 170 -9.96 -2.39 -14.17
C PRO A 170 -8.44 -2.31 -14.41
N GLU A 171 -7.92 -3.12 -15.33
CA GLU A 171 -6.47 -3.28 -15.57
C GLU A 171 -5.78 -1.95 -15.86
N GLU A 172 -6.40 -1.12 -16.71
CA GLU A 172 -5.94 0.21 -17.10
C GLU A 172 -5.94 1.24 -15.95
N ALA A 173 -6.68 0.98 -14.87
CA ALA A 173 -6.78 1.87 -13.72
C ALA A 173 -6.09 1.32 -12.47
N LYS A 174 -5.36 0.20 -12.55
CA LYS A 174 -4.62 -0.36 -11.40
C LYS A 174 -3.51 0.58 -10.92
N TRP A 175 -2.98 1.42 -11.80
CA TRP A 175 -2.05 2.48 -11.44
C TRP A 175 -2.79 3.83 -11.48
N LEU A 176 -2.98 4.42 -10.31
CA LEU A 176 -3.74 5.65 -10.13
C LEU A 176 -2.80 6.80 -9.76
N ILE A 177 -2.96 7.95 -10.42
CA ILE A 177 -2.30 9.19 -10.02
C ILE A 177 -3.32 10.09 -9.31
N ILE A 178 -3.04 10.45 -8.05
CA ILE A 178 -3.83 11.42 -7.30
C ILE A 178 -3.12 12.77 -7.37
N LEU A 179 -3.74 13.70 -8.07
CA LEU A 179 -3.25 15.07 -8.18
C LEU A 179 -3.97 15.97 -7.18
N GLY A 180 -3.26 16.94 -6.65
CA GLY A 180 -3.84 18.00 -5.83
C GLY A 180 -2.78 19.01 -5.45
N GLU A 181 -3.19 20.24 -5.15
CA GLU A 181 -2.28 21.30 -4.74
C GLU A 181 -1.64 21.02 -3.36
N TYR A 182 -0.66 21.85 -3.00
CA TYR A 182 -0.07 21.80 -1.65
C TYR A 182 -1.14 22.04 -0.58
N GLY A 183 -1.12 21.24 0.49
CA GLY A 183 -2.09 21.37 1.58
C GLY A 183 -3.43 20.63 1.39
N THR A 184 -3.74 20.09 0.20
CA THR A 184 -4.99 19.34 -0.08
C THR A 184 -5.16 18.04 0.72
N GLY A 185 -4.13 17.60 1.44
CA GLY A 185 -4.18 16.42 2.31
C GLY A 185 -3.76 15.10 1.66
N LYS A 186 -3.06 15.10 0.51
CA LYS A 186 -2.54 13.88 -0.16
C LYS A 186 -1.78 12.93 0.79
N THR A 187 -0.86 13.46 1.59
CA THR A 187 -0.10 12.68 2.59
C THR A 187 -1.00 12.14 3.70
N SER A 188 -1.96 12.93 4.17
CA SER A 188 -2.95 12.48 5.16
C SER A 188 -3.82 11.35 4.61
N LEU A 189 -4.28 11.49 3.36
CA LEU A 189 -5.06 10.48 2.64
C LEU A 189 -4.28 9.16 2.55
N THR A 190 -3.04 9.16 2.07
CA THR A 190 -2.26 7.92 1.95
C THR A 190 -2.00 7.25 3.30
N ARG A 191 -1.79 8.01 4.38
CA ARG A 191 -1.66 7.48 5.75
C ARG A 191 -2.97 6.86 6.26
N VAL A 192 -4.10 7.50 6.00
CA VAL A 192 -5.43 6.98 6.36
C VAL A 192 -5.73 5.69 5.60
N LEU A 193 -5.44 5.64 4.30
CA LEU A 193 -5.61 4.43 3.49
C LEU A 193 -4.72 3.30 3.99
N GLN A 194 -3.44 3.58 4.26
CA GLN A 194 -2.51 2.59 4.84
C GLN A 194 -3.08 1.99 6.12
N HIS A 195 -3.54 2.82 7.06
CA HIS A 195 -4.09 2.34 8.33
C HIS A 195 -5.38 1.52 8.15
N ARG A 196 -6.35 2.03 7.38
CA ARG A 196 -7.63 1.36 7.15
C ARG A 196 -7.44 0.03 6.42
N TRP A 197 -6.67 0.02 5.34
CA TRP A 197 -6.45 -1.20 4.55
C TRP A 197 -5.55 -2.22 5.26
N LEU A 198 -4.63 -1.80 6.15
CA LEU A 198 -3.93 -2.74 7.04
C LEU A 198 -4.89 -3.38 8.05
N SER A 199 -5.88 -2.62 8.52
CA SER A 199 -6.90 -3.16 9.42
C SER A 199 -7.78 -4.18 8.68
N ASP A 200 -8.13 -3.91 7.41
CA ASP A 200 -8.82 -4.88 6.54
C ASP A 200 -7.97 -6.16 6.37
N TYR A 201 -6.69 -6.04 6.02
CA TYR A 201 -5.77 -7.17 5.88
C TYR A 201 -5.60 -7.97 7.17
N HIS A 202 -5.55 -7.29 8.31
CA HIS A 202 -5.44 -7.95 9.60
C HIS A 202 -6.70 -8.75 9.97
N GLY A 203 -7.88 -8.29 9.54
CA GLY A 203 -9.14 -9.02 9.73
C GLY A 203 -9.40 -10.10 8.68
N ASP A 204 -8.91 -9.89 7.46
CA ASP A 204 -9.03 -10.79 6.32
C ASP A 204 -7.73 -10.79 5.50
N PRO A 205 -6.88 -11.82 5.67
CA PRO A 205 -5.60 -11.93 4.96
C PRO A 205 -5.72 -12.02 3.44
N SER A 206 -6.92 -12.27 2.89
CA SER A 206 -7.14 -12.22 1.44
C SER A 206 -7.10 -10.80 0.87
N GLN A 207 -7.28 -9.78 1.73
CA GLN A 207 -7.13 -8.39 1.33
C GLN A 207 -5.68 -8.08 0.94
N PRO A 208 -5.44 -7.09 0.07
CA PRO A 208 -4.10 -6.67 -0.27
C PRO A 208 -3.44 -5.86 0.86
N ILE A 209 -2.13 -5.98 0.98
CA ILE A 209 -1.32 -5.30 1.98
C ILE A 209 -0.91 -3.92 1.43
N PRO A 210 -1.29 -2.81 2.08
CA PRO A 210 -0.84 -1.50 1.64
C PRO A 210 0.60 -1.21 2.11
N ILE A 211 1.45 -0.81 1.19
CA ILE A 211 2.84 -0.39 1.46
C ILE A 211 2.96 1.08 1.10
N ARG A 212 3.13 1.93 2.12
CA ARG A 212 3.28 3.38 1.93
C ARG A 212 4.74 3.80 1.97
N ILE A 213 5.18 4.49 0.93
CA ILE A 213 6.56 4.93 0.76
C ILE A 213 6.57 6.44 0.49
N GLU A 214 7.31 7.19 1.30
CA GLU A 214 7.54 8.63 1.09
C GLU A 214 8.68 8.80 0.09
N LEU A 215 8.37 9.30 -1.10
CA LEU A 215 9.33 9.41 -2.20
C LEU A 215 10.40 10.49 -1.94
N ARG A 216 10.08 11.52 -1.16
CA ARG A 216 11.01 12.60 -0.78
C ARG A 216 12.33 12.13 -0.17
N ASN A 217 12.35 10.93 0.41
CA ASN A 217 13.55 10.34 1.03
C ASN A 217 14.56 9.82 -0.01
N PHE A 218 14.22 9.80 -1.32
CA PHE A 218 14.97 9.12 -2.38
C PHE A 218 15.48 10.08 -3.48
N SER A 219 16.06 11.22 -3.10
CA SER A 219 16.31 12.35 -4.00
C SER A 219 17.47 12.24 -5.00
N ARG A 220 18.38 11.26 -4.91
CA ARG A 220 19.63 11.26 -5.73
C ARG A 220 19.88 10.05 -6.63
N GLN A 221 19.33 8.88 -6.31
CA GLN A 221 19.45 7.68 -7.14
C GLN A 221 18.20 6.82 -6.92
N PHE A 222 17.15 7.12 -7.68
CA PHE A 222 15.89 6.41 -7.57
C PHE A 222 15.97 5.10 -8.36
N ASP A 223 15.97 4.00 -7.63
CA ASP A 223 15.86 2.63 -8.16
C ASP A 223 14.74 1.92 -7.37
N ALA A 224 13.90 1.18 -8.09
CA ALA A 224 12.81 0.42 -7.52
C ALA A 224 13.30 -0.59 -6.47
N TYR A 225 14.43 -1.26 -6.72
CA TYR A 225 15.00 -2.23 -5.77
C TYR A 225 15.51 -1.52 -4.51
N GLY A 226 16.30 -0.46 -4.67
CA GLY A 226 16.77 0.35 -3.54
C GLY A 226 15.63 0.92 -2.68
N LEU A 227 14.55 1.39 -3.33
CA LEU A 227 13.36 1.89 -2.64
C LEU A 227 12.66 0.80 -1.82
N LEU A 228 12.50 -0.40 -2.37
CA LEU A 228 11.91 -1.53 -1.66
C LEU A 228 12.82 -2.03 -0.53
N HIS A 229 14.13 -2.12 -0.74
CA HIS A 229 15.09 -2.47 0.31
C HIS A 229 14.97 -1.53 1.51
N HIS A 230 15.04 -0.22 1.24
CA HIS A 230 14.92 0.78 2.30
C HIS A 230 13.58 0.68 3.03
N PHE A 231 12.48 0.45 2.31
CA PHE A 231 11.18 0.24 2.93
C PHE A 231 11.19 -0.98 3.87
N LEU A 232 11.72 -2.12 3.41
CA LEU A 232 11.74 -3.35 4.21
C LEU A 232 12.55 -3.15 5.50
N ASP A 233 13.72 -2.53 5.41
CA ASP A 233 14.58 -2.26 6.56
C ASP A 233 13.94 -1.28 7.55
N ALA A 234 13.38 -0.18 7.06
CA ALA A 234 12.75 0.84 7.91
C ALA A 234 11.48 0.34 8.63
N ASN A 235 10.88 -0.76 8.16
CA ASN A 235 9.58 -1.26 8.65
C ASN A 235 9.64 -2.63 9.33
N LYS A 236 10.83 -3.07 9.78
CA LYS A 236 11.04 -4.38 10.45
C LYS A 236 10.64 -5.57 9.56
N LEU A 237 10.89 -5.47 8.27
CA LEU A 237 10.63 -6.51 7.27
C LEU A 237 11.90 -7.00 6.58
N SER A 238 13.09 -6.83 7.18
CA SER A 238 14.36 -7.29 6.60
C SER A 238 14.43 -8.82 6.40
N HIS A 239 13.55 -9.60 7.02
CA HIS A 239 13.39 -11.04 6.76
C HIS A 239 12.66 -11.36 5.45
N VAL A 240 11.98 -10.37 4.85
CA VAL A 240 11.30 -10.51 3.57
C VAL A 240 12.31 -10.27 2.46
N SER A 241 12.48 -11.24 1.56
CA SER A 241 13.33 -11.04 0.38
C SER A 241 12.69 -10.08 -0.61
N ILE A 242 13.51 -9.34 -1.36
CA ILE A 242 13.03 -8.45 -2.41
C ILE A 242 12.27 -9.21 -3.49
N ASP A 243 12.74 -10.37 -3.92
CA ASP A 243 12.06 -11.11 -4.99
C ASP A 243 10.64 -11.52 -4.57
N PHE A 244 10.46 -11.88 -3.30
CA PHE A 244 9.14 -12.15 -2.74
C PHE A 244 8.29 -10.88 -2.70
N MET A 245 8.87 -9.75 -2.31
CA MET A 245 8.19 -8.45 -2.31
C MET A 245 7.74 -8.05 -3.73
N LEU A 246 8.63 -8.07 -4.72
CA LEU A 246 8.31 -7.81 -6.12
C LEU A 246 7.22 -8.75 -6.65
N HIS A 247 7.28 -10.03 -6.28
CA HIS A 247 6.23 -10.98 -6.63
C HIS A 247 4.86 -10.56 -6.06
N LEU A 248 4.79 -10.15 -4.79
CA LEU A 248 3.55 -9.69 -4.17
C LEU A 248 3.02 -8.39 -4.82
N ILE A 249 3.91 -7.49 -5.26
CA ILE A 249 3.53 -6.29 -6.01
C ILE A 249 2.91 -6.69 -7.35
N ARG A 250 3.60 -7.50 -8.16
CA ARG A 250 3.14 -7.92 -9.49
C ARG A 250 1.83 -8.70 -9.43
N THR A 251 1.64 -9.54 -8.41
CA THR A 251 0.39 -10.29 -8.22
C THR A 251 -0.75 -9.47 -7.60
N GLY A 252 -0.54 -8.17 -7.33
CA GLY A 252 -1.54 -7.28 -6.72
C GLY A 252 -1.86 -7.60 -5.26
N ARG A 253 -1.05 -8.45 -4.61
CA ARG A 253 -1.15 -8.75 -3.17
C ARG A 253 -0.64 -7.59 -2.32
N VAL A 254 0.24 -6.77 -2.87
CA VAL A 254 0.61 -5.48 -2.31
C VAL A 254 0.01 -4.35 -3.15
N ILE A 255 -0.50 -3.34 -2.45
CA ILE A 255 -0.85 -2.05 -3.06
C ILE A 255 0.20 -1.02 -2.64
N LEU A 256 0.86 -0.42 -3.62
CA LEU A 256 1.83 0.65 -3.38
C LEU A 256 1.11 1.99 -3.16
N LEU A 257 1.48 2.70 -2.11
CA LEU A 257 1.05 4.06 -1.82
C LEU A 257 2.30 4.95 -1.85
N LEU A 258 2.62 5.44 -3.04
CA LEU A 258 3.81 6.26 -3.29
C LEU A 258 3.45 7.73 -3.12
N ASP A 259 3.97 8.34 -2.05
CA ASP A 259 3.57 9.67 -1.61
C ASP A 259 4.64 10.73 -1.89
N GLY A 260 4.24 11.83 -2.54
CA GLY A 260 5.06 13.03 -2.71
C GLY A 260 6.06 12.97 -3.88
N TYR A 261 5.61 12.59 -5.08
CA TYR A 261 6.48 12.66 -6.27
C TYR A 261 6.98 14.08 -6.54
N ASP A 262 6.12 15.08 -6.35
CA ASP A 262 6.48 16.51 -6.53
C ASP A 262 7.62 16.94 -5.61
N GLU A 263 7.61 16.48 -4.36
CA GLU A 263 8.63 16.81 -3.36
C GLU A 263 10.01 16.27 -3.72
N MET A 264 10.05 15.17 -4.48
CA MET A 264 11.27 14.57 -4.99
C MET A 264 11.69 15.19 -6.32
N ALA A 265 10.75 15.34 -7.26
CA ALA A 265 10.99 15.82 -8.61
C ALA A 265 11.48 17.29 -8.66
N GLN A 266 11.12 18.11 -7.68
CA GLN A 266 11.57 19.51 -7.58
C GLN A 266 13.10 19.67 -7.51
N PHE A 267 13.82 18.65 -7.04
CA PHE A 267 15.28 18.66 -6.91
C PHE A 267 16.01 17.93 -8.05
N MET A 268 15.26 17.38 -9.01
CA MET A 268 15.79 16.56 -10.10
C MET A 268 15.89 17.35 -11.40
N ASN A 269 16.99 17.14 -12.13
CA ASN A 269 17.09 17.54 -13.53
C ASN A 269 16.30 16.59 -14.45
N SER A 270 16.10 16.96 -15.72
CA SER A 270 15.28 16.18 -16.66
C SER A 270 15.73 14.72 -16.84
N ARG A 271 17.05 14.45 -16.76
CA ARG A 271 17.59 13.09 -16.87
C ARG A 271 17.28 12.26 -15.62
N GLU A 272 17.43 12.85 -14.44
CA GLU A 272 17.08 12.21 -13.16
C GLU A 272 15.57 11.93 -13.07
N ARG A 273 14.74 12.88 -13.52
CA ARG A 273 13.29 12.69 -13.60
C ARG A 273 12.92 11.52 -14.49
N ARG A 274 13.54 11.40 -15.67
CA ARG A 274 13.35 10.25 -16.57
C ARG A 274 13.68 8.93 -15.87
N ALA A 275 14.86 8.83 -15.25
CA ALA A 275 15.28 7.61 -14.56
C ALA A 275 14.31 7.23 -13.43
N CYS A 276 13.80 8.23 -12.71
CA CYS A 276 12.79 8.03 -11.69
C CYS A 276 11.46 7.51 -12.26
N LEU A 277 10.94 8.15 -13.33
CA LEU A 277 9.70 7.73 -13.97
C LEU A 277 9.82 6.31 -14.56
N ALA A 278 10.97 5.96 -15.12
CA ALA A 278 11.26 4.61 -15.59
C ALA A 278 11.16 3.58 -14.45
N ALA A 279 11.78 3.85 -13.30
CA ALA A 279 11.71 2.97 -12.14
C ALA A 279 10.29 2.89 -11.53
N LEU A 280 9.51 3.98 -11.56
CA LEU A 280 8.10 3.96 -11.16
C LEU A 280 7.26 3.11 -12.13
N ALA A 281 7.50 3.23 -13.44
CA ALA A 281 6.82 2.43 -14.45
C ALA A 281 7.17 0.94 -14.34
N GLU A 282 8.42 0.62 -14.00
CA GLU A 282 8.87 -0.74 -13.68
C GLU A 282 8.18 -1.33 -12.43
N LEU A 283 7.78 -0.50 -11.46
CA LEU A 283 6.95 -0.94 -10.32
C LEU A 283 5.48 -1.12 -10.70
N ALA A 284 4.99 -0.43 -11.73
CA ALA A 284 3.60 -0.42 -12.16
C ALA A 284 3.23 -1.57 -13.13
N LYS A 285 4.23 -2.26 -13.68
CA LYS A 285 4.01 -3.32 -14.68
C LYS A 285 3.47 -4.63 -14.08
N ASP A 286 3.17 -5.58 -14.97
CA ASP A 286 2.82 -6.97 -14.65
C ASP A 286 1.64 -7.14 -13.68
N GLY A 287 0.65 -6.24 -13.73
CA GLY A 287 -0.56 -6.31 -12.91
C GLY A 287 -0.45 -5.65 -11.54
N ALA A 288 0.66 -4.95 -11.27
CA ALA A 288 0.85 -4.20 -10.05
C ALA A 288 -0.22 -3.13 -9.85
N LYS A 289 -0.53 -2.89 -8.57
CA LYS A 289 -1.55 -1.92 -8.16
C LYS A 289 -0.93 -0.86 -7.28
N GLY A 290 -1.18 0.41 -7.60
CA GLY A 290 -0.52 1.50 -6.91
C GLY A 290 -1.23 2.84 -7.03
N ILE A 291 -0.95 3.70 -6.07
CA ILE A 291 -1.34 5.10 -6.03
C ILE A 291 -0.05 5.92 -5.99
N LEU A 292 0.09 6.88 -6.90
CA LEU A 292 1.12 7.90 -6.88
C LEU A 292 0.48 9.26 -6.56
N THR A 293 1.00 9.98 -5.57
CA THR A 293 0.52 11.34 -5.27
C THR A 293 1.48 12.40 -5.80
N SER A 294 0.93 13.49 -6.34
CA SER A 294 1.73 14.63 -6.81
C SER A 294 0.91 15.91 -6.95
N ARG A 295 1.54 16.98 -7.45
CA ARG A 295 0.88 18.22 -7.88
C ARG A 295 0.62 18.20 -9.39
N PRO A 296 -0.44 18.86 -9.87
CA PRO A 296 -0.80 18.87 -11.29
C PRO A 296 0.32 19.36 -12.22
N ASN A 297 1.12 20.34 -11.79
CA ASN A 297 2.17 20.94 -12.61
C ASN A 297 3.28 19.95 -13.03
N TYR A 298 3.55 18.92 -12.22
CA TYR A 298 4.54 17.87 -12.54
C TYR A 298 4.05 16.85 -13.58
N PHE A 299 2.78 16.93 -13.97
CA PHE A 299 2.14 16.11 -15.00
C PHE A 299 1.48 16.99 -16.07
N SER A 300 2.05 18.19 -16.30
CA SER A 300 1.61 19.09 -17.36
C SER A 300 2.17 18.67 -18.73
N GLU A 301 1.48 19.01 -19.83
CA GLU A 301 1.95 18.72 -21.19
C GLU A 301 3.39 19.22 -21.42
N SER A 302 3.75 20.38 -20.88
CA SER A 302 5.12 20.91 -20.96
C SER A 302 6.14 20.06 -20.22
N GLU A 303 5.80 19.55 -19.03
CA GLU A 303 6.68 18.65 -18.29
C GLU A 303 6.80 17.29 -19.00
N GLU A 304 5.69 16.76 -19.51
CA GLU A 304 5.69 15.53 -20.30
C GLU A 304 6.56 15.69 -21.56
N LEU A 305 6.42 16.79 -22.30
CA LEU A 305 7.26 17.10 -23.45
C LEU A 305 8.74 17.23 -23.07
N ASN A 306 9.06 17.87 -21.95
CA ASN A 306 10.46 17.96 -21.47
C ASN A 306 11.03 16.57 -21.12
N VAL A 307 10.23 15.70 -20.54
CA VAL A 307 10.60 14.30 -20.30
C VAL A 307 10.80 13.58 -21.62
N PHE A 308 9.91 13.75 -22.60
CA PHE A 308 10.06 13.21 -23.96
C PHE A 308 11.30 13.73 -24.68
N GLU A 309 11.60 15.03 -24.62
CA GLU A 309 12.83 15.56 -25.23
C GLU A 309 14.09 14.95 -24.58
N ALA A 310 14.07 14.76 -23.26
CA ALA A 310 15.13 14.02 -22.57
C ALA A 310 15.15 12.52 -22.95
N LEU A 311 13.98 11.95 -23.30
CA LEU A 311 13.85 10.60 -23.87
C LEU A 311 14.62 10.52 -25.21
N TYR A 312 14.29 11.41 -26.14
CA TYR A 312 14.82 11.44 -27.50
C TYR A 312 16.28 11.90 -27.61
N ARG A 313 16.74 12.86 -26.80
CA ARG A 313 18.14 13.34 -26.85
C ARG A 313 19.16 12.25 -26.51
N ASN A 314 18.86 11.34 -25.58
CA ASN A 314 19.74 10.21 -25.29
C ASN A 314 19.83 9.26 -26.49
N LEU A 315 18.71 8.98 -27.16
CA LEU A 315 18.68 8.15 -28.37
C LEU A 315 19.49 8.78 -29.50
N GLU A 316 19.42 10.10 -29.69
CA GLU A 316 20.21 10.82 -30.71
C GLU A 316 21.70 10.90 -30.38
N GLN A 317 22.09 11.15 -29.12
CA GLN A 317 23.50 11.19 -28.71
C GLN A 317 24.16 9.80 -28.82
N GLN A 318 23.41 8.72 -28.61
CA GLN A 318 23.91 7.36 -28.74
C GLN A 318 23.87 6.80 -30.17
N ARG A 319 23.12 7.41 -31.11
CA ARG A 319 23.15 7.05 -32.54
C ARG A 319 24.52 7.20 -33.21
N TYR A 320 25.45 7.95 -32.61
CA TYR A 320 26.79 8.18 -33.16
C TYR A 320 27.83 7.10 -32.83
N TYR A 321 27.48 6.07 -32.05
CA TYR A 321 28.37 4.96 -31.70
C TYR A 321 27.62 3.62 -31.86
N LEU A 322 27.70 2.98 -33.04
CA LEU A 322 26.94 1.75 -33.34
C LEU A 322 27.83 0.50 -33.44
N SER A 323 27.51 -0.51 -32.64
CA SER A 323 28.00 -1.90 -32.58
C SER A 323 26.83 -2.88 -32.28
N LYS A 324 27.06 -4.20 -32.34
CA LYS A 324 26.03 -5.24 -32.07
C LYS A 324 25.44 -5.21 -30.65
N LYS A 325 26.15 -4.67 -29.65
CA LYS A 325 25.64 -4.53 -28.27
C LYS A 325 24.58 -3.42 -28.14
N ASP A 326 24.50 -2.52 -29.12
CA ASP A 326 23.60 -1.36 -29.05
C ASP A 326 22.16 -1.71 -29.44
N SER A 327 21.91 -2.84 -30.11
CA SER A 327 20.55 -3.29 -30.44
C SER A 327 19.75 -3.75 -29.22
N GLU A 328 20.38 -4.49 -28.29
CA GLU A 328 19.75 -4.91 -27.03
C GLU A 328 19.45 -3.70 -26.13
N PHE A 329 20.37 -2.73 -26.10
CA PHE A 329 20.20 -1.48 -25.37
C PHE A 329 19.03 -0.66 -25.92
N ILE A 330 18.96 -0.45 -27.24
CA ILE A 330 17.85 0.28 -27.89
C ILE A 330 16.50 -0.39 -27.62
N GLU A 331 16.45 -1.73 -27.66
CA GLU A 331 15.21 -2.46 -27.37
C GLU A 331 14.80 -2.30 -25.90
N SER A 332 15.75 -2.34 -24.96
CA SER A 332 15.47 -2.11 -23.54
C SER A 332 14.93 -0.71 -23.27
N GLU A 333 15.49 0.32 -23.92
CA GLU A 333 15.01 1.70 -23.82
C GLU A 333 13.60 1.84 -24.39
N ARG A 334 13.29 1.21 -25.54
CA ARG A 334 11.93 1.21 -26.10
C ARG A 334 10.89 0.60 -25.17
N ILE A 335 11.25 -0.48 -24.46
CA ILE A 335 10.36 -1.11 -23.48
C ILE A 335 10.09 -0.15 -22.33
N VAL A 336 11.15 0.48 -21.79
CA VAL A 336 11.01 1.47 -20.71
C VAL A 336 10.14 2.65 -21.16
N ASP A 337 10.36 3.17 -22.36
CA ASP A 337 9.59 4.27 -22.94
C ASP A 337 8.10 3.91 -23.03
N ALA A 338 7.77 2.73 -23.55
CA ALA A 338 6.40 2.24 -23.64
C ALA A 338 5.74 2.07 -22.25
N LEU A 339 6.51 1.65 -21.24
CA LEU A 339 6.02 1.52 -19.86
C LEU A 339 5.75 2.88 -19.24
N VAL A 340 6.65 3.86 -19.40
CA VAL A 340 6.44 5.24 -18.93
C VAL A 340 5.21 5.83 -19.60
N GLU A 341 5.09 5.68 -20.91
CA GLU A 341 3.92 6.15 -21.64
C GLU A 341 2.62 5.52 -21.13
N ARG A 342 2.61 4.20 -20.90
CA ARG A 342 1.42 3.50 -20.44
C ARG A 342 1.02 3.84 -19.00
N TYR A 343 1.96 3.86 -18.07
CA TYR A 343 1.67 3.91 -16.63
C TYR A 343 1.79 5.31 -16.02
N VAL A 344 2.48 6.23 -16.69
CA VAL A 344 2.71 7.60 -16.20
C VAL A 344 2.00 8.63 -17.06
N LEU A 345 2.04 8.48 -18.40
CA LEU A 345 1.56 9.51 -19.31
C LEU A 345 0.09 9.30 -19.71
N ASN A 346 -0.28 8.11 -20.19
CA ASN A 346 -1.67 7.67 -20.43
C ASN A 346 -2.38 7.28 -19.13
N ARG A 347 -2.17 8.10 -18.10
CA ARG A 347 -2.53 7.82 -16.71
C ARG A 347 -4.02 7.80 -16.47
N TYR A 348 -4.40 6.93 -15.54
CA TYR A 348 -5.67 7.09 -14.84
C TYR A 348 -5.46 8.01 -13.63
N GLU A 349 -6.05 9.21 -13.67
CA GLU A 349 -5.90 10.20 -12.59
C GLU A 349 -7.23 10.60 -11.93
N ARG A 350 -7.14 11.06 -10.68
CA ARG A 350 -8.22 11.73 -9.93
C ARG A 350 -7.68 13.01 -9.27
N ASN A 351 -8.50 14.07 -9.23
CA ASN A 351 -8.09 15.33 -8.62
C ASN A 351 -8.67 15.46 -7.21
N LEU A 352 -7.80 15.42 -6.21
CA LEU A 352 -8.11 15.66 -4.82
C LEU A 352 -8.32 17.15 -4.59
N GLN A 353 -9.50 17.50 -4.09
CA GLN A 353 -9.85 18.87 -3.78
C GLN A 353 -9.51 19.23 -2.33
N ASP A 354 -9.35 20.52 -2.10
CA ASP A 354 -9.34 21.07 -0.76
C ASP A 354 -10.64 20.76 -0.01
N LEU A 355 -10.53 20.73 1.31
CA LEU A 355 -11.71 20.62 2.17
C LEU A 355 -12.60 21.84 1.95
N THR A 356 -13.91 21.59 1.84
CA THR A 356 -14.90 22.67 1.88
C THR A 356 -14.83 23.44 3.20
N PRO A 357 -15.34 24.68 3.27
CA PRO A 357 -15.40 25.43 4.52
C PRO A 357 -16.08 24.64 5.66
N GLU A 358 -17.17 23.94 5.36
CA GLU A 358 -17.90 23.12 6.34
C GLU A 358 -17.06 21.93 6.84
N GLN A 359 -16.33 21.28 5.93
CA GLN A 359 -15.37 20.23 6.27
C GLN A 359 -14.20 20.75 7.11
N THR A 360 -13.69 21.93 6.77
CA THR A 360 -12.60 22.60 7.47
C THR A 360 -13.02 22.95 8.90
N GLU A 361 -14.22 23.50 9.09
CA GLU A 361 -14.78 23.74 10.41
C GLU A 361 -14.95 22.45 11.22
N SER A 362 -15.42 21.39 10.57
CA SER A 362 -15.65 20.08 11.22
C SER A 362 -14.34 19.45 11.68
N LEU A 363 -13.30 19.50 10.84
CA LEU A 363 -11.94 19.10 11.18
C LEU A 363 -11.40 19.88 12.40
N VAL A 364 -11.56 21.20 12.41
CA VAL A 364 -11.11 22.06 13.53
C VAL A 364 -11.87 21.71 14.82
N LYS A 365 -13.19 21.55 14.75
CA LYS A 365 -14.02 21.18 15.90
C LYS A 365 -13.56 19.87 16.53
N ARG A 366 -13.27 18.84 15.71
CA ARG A 366 -12.72 17.57 16.21
C ARG A 366 -11.29 17.70 16.73
N SER A 367 -10.41 18.37 15.99
CA SER A 367 -8.99 18.51 16.34
C SER A 367 -8.77 19.27 17.65
N LEU A 368 -9.61 20.26 17.93
CA LEU A 368 -9.54 21.10 19.13
C LEU A 368 -10.68 20.80 20.12
N ALA A 369 -11.27 19.60 20.09
CA ALA A 369 -12.38 19.23 20.97
C ALA A 369 -12.04 19.36 22.47
N LYS A 370 -10.78 19.10 22.84
CA LYS A 370 -10.26 19.25 24.21
C LYS A 370 -9.80 20.68 24.54
N ASN A 371 -9.95 21.63 23.61
CA ASN A 371 -9.43 22.98 23.71
C ASN A 371 -10.45 24.04 23.20
N PRO A 372 -11.50 24.34 24.00
CA PRO A 372 -12.59 25.22 23.57
C PRO A 372 -12.15 26.64 23.22
N THR A 373 -11.12 27.17 23.89
CA THR A 373 -10.59 28.52 23.60
C THR A 373 -9.85 28.54 22.28
N GLY A 374 -8.94 27.59 22.03
CA GLY A 374 -8.26 27.47 20.75
C GLY A 374 -9.24 27.25 19.60
N GLN A 375 -10.25 26.39 19.80
CA GLN A 375 -11.29 26.14 18.82
C GLN A 375 -12.04 27.42 18.43
N ARG A 376 -12.45 28.26 19.40
CA ARG A 376 -13.11 29.54 19.12
C ARG A 376 -12.22 30.49 18.30
N ILE A 377 -10.92 30.53 18.59
CA ILE A 377 -9.96 31.38 17.86
C ILE A 377 -9.81 30.91 16.41
N VAL A 378 -9.59 29.61 16.16
CA VAL A 378 -9.46 29.11 14.77
C VAL A 378 -10.75 29.34 14.00
N LEU A 379 -11.92 29.03 14.58
CA LEU A 379 -13.19 29.23 13.91
C LEU A 379 -13.48 30.70 13.59
N SER A 380 -13.07 31.64 14.47
CA SER A 380 -13.22 33.07 14.17
C SER A 380 -12.29 33.52 13.04
N ILE A 381 -11.07 32.99 12.96
CA ILE A 381 -10.15 33.22 11.83
C ILE A 381 -10.75 32.66 10.54
N LEU A 382 -11.22 31.41 10.53
CA LEU A 382 -11.81 30.78 9.35
C LEU A 382 -13.03 31.56 8.82
N ASN A 383 -13.91 32.03 9.70
CA ASN A 383 -15.06 32.86 9.32
C ASN A 383 -14.65 34.22 8.72
N ARG A 384 -13.47 34.75 9.07
CA ARG A 384 -12.94 35.97 8.46
C ARG A 384 -12.29 35.70 7.12
N VAL A 385 -11.69 34.52 6.96
CA VAL A 385 -10.98 34.08 5.74
C VAL A 385 -11.95 33.68 4.64
N PHE A 386 -13.02 32.97 4.98
CA PHE A 386 -14.06 32.57 4.04
C PHE A 386 -15.15 33.65 3.96
N ARG A 387 -15.45 34.14 2.75
CA ARG A 387 -16.60 35.03 2.52
C ARG A 387 -17.68 34.33 1.71
N GLU A 388 -18.94 34.60 2.07
CA GLU A 388 -20.11 34.20 1.30
C GLU A 388 -20.22 35.06 0.04
N GLU A 389 -20.20 34.43 -1.14
CA GLU A 389 -20.59 35.05 -2.39
C GLU A 389 -22.12 35.11 -2.54
N ALA A 390 -22.62 35.96 -3.44
CA ALA A 390 -24.06 36.18 -3.68
C ALA A 390 -24.85 34.91 -4.06
N LEU A 391 -24.17 33.83 -4.45
CA LEU A 391 -24.74 32.52 -4.79
C LEU A 391 -24.70 31.50 -3.63
N GLY A 392 -24.29 31.92 -2.42
CA GLY A 392 -24.20 31.06 -1.23
C GLY A 392 -22.93 30.21 -1.15
N THR A 393 -22.00 30.34 -2.10
CA THR A 393 -20.68 29.69 -2.08
C THR A 393 -19.73 30.46 -1.17
N ARG A 394 -19.10 29.76 -0.21
CA ARG A 394 -18.04 30.32 0.65
C ARG A 394 -16.66 30.07 0.03
N GLN A 395 -15.93 31.13 -0.30
CA GLN A 395 -14.56 31.04 -0.86
C GLN A 395 -13.53 31.78 0.02
N ALA A 396 -12.28 31.31 -0.01
CA ALA A 396 -11.18 31.93 0.73
C ALA A 396 -10.76 33.26 0.08
N LEU A 397 -10.58 34.30 0.89
CA LEU A 397 -10.25 35.67 0.47
C LEU A 397 -9.04 35.81 -0.47
N SER A 398 -8.06 34.91 -0.37
CA SER A 398 -6.83 34.95 -1.17
C SER A 398 -6.88 34.07 -2.42
N GLY A 399 -7.95 33.29 -2.62
CA GLY A 399 -8.00 32.22 -3.62
C GLY A 399 -7.00 31.07 -3.37
N LYS A 400 -6.30 31.08 -2.23
CA LYS A 400 -5.34 30.04 -1.83
C LYS A 400 -5.95 29.07 -0.83
N PRO A 401 -5.54 27.79 -0.84
CA PRO A 401 -5.99 26.79 0.12
C PRO A 401 -5.63 27.18 1.55
N VAL A 402 -6.56 26.96 2.49
CA VAL A 402 -6.33 27.19 3.92
C VAL A 402 -5.69 25.94 4.52
N ILE A 403 -4.41 26.05 4.91
CA ILE A 403 -3.66 24.94 5.49
C ILE A 403 -3.98 24.84 6.99
N VAL A 404 -4.84 23.89 7.34
CA VAL A 404 -5.35 23.73 8.72
C VAL A 404 -4.23 23.41 9.71
N SER A 405 -3.18 22.69 9.32
CA SER A 405 -2.06 22.39 10.22
C SER A 405 -1.36 23.65 10.72
N TYR A 406 -1.19 24.67 9.87
CA TYR A 406 -0.59 25.95 10.28
C TYR A 406 -1.47 26.71 11.27
N LEU A 407 -2.80 26.63 11.10
CA LEU A 407 -3.74 27.24 12.05
C LEU A 407 -3.72 26.54 13.41
N LEU A 408 -3.54 25.21 13.43
CA LEU A 408 -3.41 24.45 14.66
C LEU A 408 -2.09 24.75 15.38
N GLU A 409 -0.97 24.80 14.66
CA GLU A 409 0.34 25.18 15.21
C GLU A 409 0.32 26.58 15.82
N LEU A 410 -0.30 27.55 15.13
CA LEU A 410 -0.45 28.91 15.64
C LEU A 410 -1.23 28.95 16.96
N VAL A 411 -2.29 28.15 17.11
CA VAL A 411 -3.04 28.10 18.36
C VAL A 411 -2.20 27.52 19.49
N GLU A 412 -1.36 26.52 19.22
CA GLU A 412 -0.41 26.03 20.21
C GLU A 412 0.60 27.12 20.62
N GLU A 413 1.06 27.96 19.67
CA GLU A 413 1.95 29.09 19.95
C GLU A 413 1.26 30.18 20.79
N ILE A 414 0.05 30.60 20.40
CA ILE A 414 -0.73 31.63 21.13
C ILE A 414 -1.03 31.17 22.56
N GLN A 415 -1.32 29.89 22.76
CA GLN A 415 -1.60 29.35 24.09
C GLN A 415 -0.37 29.20 24.97
N LYS A 416 0.80 28.95 24.39
CA LYS A 416 2.08 28.98 25.11
C LYS A 416 2.44 30.39 25.59
N ALA A 417 1.94 31.42 24.93
CA ALA A 417 2.25 32.82 25.24
C ALA A 417 1.50 33.42 26.46
N GLN A 418 0.77 32.63 27.25
CA GLN A 418 0.09 33.02 28.51
C GLN A 418 -0.94 34.19 28.46
N ASP A 419 -1.21 34.82 27.32
CA ASP A 419 -2.25 35.86 27.15
C ASP A 419 -3.46 35.35 26.34
N ALA A 420 -4.25 34.46 26.94
CA ALA A 420 -5.35 33.78 26.27
C ALA A 420 -6.63 34.63 26.07
N ASP A 421 -6.78 35.75 26.80
CA ASP A 421 -8.00 36.58 26.76
C ASP A 421 -7.90 37.81 25.83
N THR A 422 -6.70 38.17 25.37
CA THR A 422 -6.44 39.42 24.63
C THR A 422 -6.17 39.25 23.13
N SER A 423 -6.12 38.01 22.62
CA SER A 423 -5.50 37.68 21.32
C SER A 423 -6.45 37.51 20.12
N ALA A 424 -7.75 37.24 20.33
CA ALA A 424 -8.68 37.03 19.20
C ALA A 424 -8.96 38.31 18.38
N ASN A 425 -8.88 39.49 19.02
CA ASN A 425 -9.10 40.80 18.38
C ASN A 425 -7.82 41.50 17.91
N THR A 426 -6.63 40.96 18.22
CA THR A 426 -5.33 41.56 17.84
C THR A 426 -4.72 40.92 16.59
N ILE A 427 -5.24 39.78 16.12
CA ILE A 427 -4.80 39.18 14.86
C ILE A 427 -5.40 39.98 13.69
N THR A 428 -4.53 40.73 13.01
CA THR A 428 -4.91 41.57 11.87
C THR A 428 -5.20 40.71 10.64
N GLU A 429 -5.92 41.26 9.66
CA GLU A 429 -6.10 40.58 8.36
C GLU A 429 -4.76 40.28 7.66
N TRP A 430 -3.74 41.09 7.94
CA TRP A 430 -2.38 40.88 7.43
C TRP A 430 -1.67 39.68 8.06
N ASP A 431 -1.87 39.43 9.36
CA ASP A 431 -1.32 38.27 10.05
C ASP A 431 -1.97 36.98 9.51
N ILE A 432 -3.29 37.01 9.32
CA ILE A 432 -4.07 35.93 8.68
C ILE A 432 -3.58 35.69 7.25
N TYR A 433 -3.36 36.74 6.46
CA TYR A 433 -2.85 36.63 5.11
C TYR A 433 -1.44 36.02 5.07
N LYS A 434 -0.53 36.43 5.97
CA LYS A 434 0.80 35.83 6.09
C LYS A 434 0.73 34.34 6.43
N LEU A 435 -0.20 33.93 7.29
CA LEU A 435 -0.40 32.52 7.69
C LEU A 435 -0.85 31.64 6.52
N ILE A 436 -1.77 32.14 5.69
CA ILE A 436 -2.28 31.42 4.51
C ILE A 436 -1.28 31.49 3.33
N SER A 437 -0.35 32.44 3.36
CA SER A 437 0.62 32.68 2.28
C SER A 437 2.01 32.09 2.53
N ARG A 438 2.25 31.41 3.66
CA ARG A 438 3.53 30.72 3.90
C ARG A 438 3.70 29.60 2.86
N PRO A 439 4.83 29.55 2.15
CA PRO A 439 5.08 28.60 1.07
C PRO A 439 5.16 27.14 1.53
#